data_AF-A0A1I6JB31-F1
#
_entry.id   AF-A0A1I6JB31-F1
#
_cell.length_a   1.000
_cell.length_b   1.000
_cell.length_c   1.000
_cell.angle_alpha   90.00
_cell.angle_beta   90.00
_cell.angle_gamma   90.00
#
_symmetry.space_group_name_H-M   'P 1'
#
loop_
_entity.id
_entity.type
_entity.pdbx_description
1 polymer ?
#
loop_
_entity_poly.entity_id
_entity_poly.type
_entity_poly.pdbx_seq_one_letter_code
_entity_poly.pdbx_strand_id
1 'polypeptide(L)'
;MSFKDDLAAAKAAVAPAKSPVIEVAVHGKLHQVVFYRASSVDWSHAAMKHLPRMDVALDRKNGYDLAGVSREISAKYGRVLEGDVETQMPAEDWVDFWTVIAPASARDIEASVWHLHEFDAEREIEDAKKASKRRPVSRKKSG
;
A
#
# COMPACT_ATOMS: atom_id res chain seq x y z
N MET A 1 -22.26 -13.78 12.28
CA MET A 1 -21.53 -12.51 12.46
C MET A 1 -22.33 -11.44 11.77
N SER A 2 -22.57 -10.32 12.44
CA SER A 2 -23.17 -9.15 11.79
C SER A 2 -22.08 -8.32 11.12
N PHE A 3 -22.44 -7.52 10.12
CA PHE A 3 -21.50 -6.56 9.52
C PHE A 3 -20.87 -5.61 10.56
N LYS A 4 -21.61 -5.30 11.63
CA LYS A 4 -21.11 -4.47 12.73
C LYS A 4 -20.00 -5.17 13.51
N ASP A 5 -20.13 -6.48 13.74
CA ASP A 5 -19.09 -7.29 14.39
C ASP A 5 -17.86 -7.40 13.47
N ASP A 6 -18.06 -7.60 12.16
CA ASP A 6 -16.98 -7.66 11.18
C ASP A 6 -16.23 -6.32 11.08
N LEU A 7 -16.94 -5.19 11.14
CA LEU A 7 -16.33 -3.86 11.16
C LEU A 7 -15.53 -3.61 12.44
N ALA A 8 -16.05 -4.03 13.60
CA ALA A 8 -15.33 -3.93 14.87
C ALA A 8 -14.08 -4.82 14.87
N ALA A 9 -14.20 -6.04 14.33
CA ALA A 9 -13.08 -6.95 14.15
C ALA A 9 -12.02 -6.38 13.20
N ALA A 10 -12.43 -5.78 12.07
CA ALA A 10 -11.50 -5.15 11.13
C ALA A 10 -10.74 -3.96 11.75
N LYS A 11 -11.38 -3.19 12.62
CA LYS A 11 -10.71 -2.12 13.38
C LYS A 11 -9.74 -2.66 14.45
N ALA A 12 -10.03 -3.84 14.99
CA ALA A 12 -9.24 -4.47 16.06
C ALA A 12 -8.13 -5.39 15.54
N ALA A 13 -8.19 -5.84 14.29
CA ALA A 13 -7.16 -6.65 13.65
C ALA A 13 -5.92 -5.78 13.35
N VAL A 14 -4.91 -5.87 14.22
CA VAL A 14 -3.68 -5.06 14.14
C VAL A 14 -2.62 -5.78 13.31
N ALA A 15 -2.52 -5.39 12.05
CA ALA A 15 -1.31 -4.88 11.42
C ALA A 15 -1.72 -4.42 10.01
N PRO A 16 -1.49 -3.16 9.62
CA PRO A 16 -1.74 -2.76 8.24
C PRO A 16 -0.92 -3.66 7.30
N ALA A 17 -1.49 -4.02 6.16
CA ALA A 17 -0.77 -4.79 5.15
C ALA A 17 0.56 -4.08 4.83
N LYS A 18 1.62 -4.87 4.68
CA LYS A 18 2.99 -4.38 4.55
C LYS A 18 3.57 -4.83 3.21
N SER A 19 4.30 -3.94 2.54
CA SER A 19 5.03 -4.28 1.31
C SER A 19 6.15 -5.28 1.58
N PRO A 20 6.68 -5.95 0.53
CA PRO A 20 8.01 -6.52 0.57
C PRO A 20 9.07 -5.49 0.99
N VAL A 21 10.19 -5.96 1.53
CA VAL A 21 11.37 -5.12 1.81
C VAL A 21 11.99 -4.70 0.49
N ILE A 22 12.25 -3.40 0.35
CA ILE A 22 12.89 -2.82 -0.83
C ILE A 22 14.27 -2.33 -0.43
N GLU A 23 15.27 -2.74 -1.19
CA GLU A 23 16.64 -2.30 -1.00
C GLU A 23 16.93 -1.06 -1.86
N VAL A 24 17.48 -0.03 -1.24
CA VAL A 24 17.75 1.26 -1.87
C VAL A 24 19.17 1.71 -1.58
N ALA A 25 19.87 2.18 -2.60
CA ALA A 25 21.23 2.69 -2.46
C ALA A 25 21.20 4.20 -2.21
N VAL A 26 21.74 4.64 -1.08
CA VAL A 26 21.91 6.06 -0.71
C VAL A 26 23.37 6.29 -0.35
N HIS A 27 24.04 7.19 -1.07
CA HIS A 27 25.46 7.49 -0.85
C HIS A 27 26.36 6.23 -0.84
N GLY A 28 26.11 5.28 -1.75
CA GLY A 28 26.88 4.03 -1.84
C GLY A 28 26.64 3.02 -0.71
N LYS A 29 25.68 3.28 0.18
CA LYS A 29 25.23 2.34 1.22
C LYS A 29 23.86 1.79 0.88
N LEU A 30 23.63 0.52 1.20
CA LEU A 30 22.35 -0.13 1.04
C LEU A 30 21.51 0.11 2.29
N HIS A 31 20.28 0.58 2.08
CA HIS A 31 19.26 0.74 3.11
C HIS A 31 18.05 -0.10 2.73
N GLN A 32 17.26 -0.51 3.72
CA GLN A 32 16.03 -1.24 3.51
C GLN A 32 14.85 -0.35 3.88
N VAL A 33 13.83 -0.33 3.03
CA VAL A 33 12.59 0.41 3.28
C VAL A 33 11.38 -0.51 3.12
N VAL A 34 10.35 -0.22 3.90
CA VAL A 34 9.06 -0.94 3.87
C VAL A 34 7.93 0.06 3.93
N PHE A 35 6.80 -0.29 3.33
CA PHE A 35 5.62 0.56 3.26
C PHE A 35 4.41 -0.14 3.83
N TYR A 36 3.60 0.61 4.56
CA TYR A 36 2.32 0.13 5.07
C TYR A 36 1.16 0.64 4.22
N ARG A 37 0.11 -0.17 4.13
CA ARG A 37 -1.10 0.21 3.41
C ARG A 37 -1.76 1.38 4.15
N ALA A 38 -1.95 2.47 3.43
CA ALA A 38 -2.71 3.62 3.88
C ALA A 38 -4.19 3.26 4.03
N SER A 39 -4.91 4.05 4.82
CA SER A 39 -6.37 3.92 4.84
C SER A 39 -6.94 4.24 3.46
N SER A 40 -8.13 3.70 3.14
CA SER A 40 -8.79 4.02 1.86
C SER A 40 -9.06 5.52 1.71
N VAL A 41 -9.26 6.23 2.82
CA VAL A 41 -9.45 7.69 2.83
C VAL A 41 -8.14 8.41 2.46
N ASP A 42 -7.03 8.03 3.08
CA ASP A 42 -5.73 8.66 2.85
C ASP A 42 -5.22 8.41 1.43
N TRP A 43 -5.38 7.19 0.92
CA TRP A 43 -5.06 6.85 -0.47
C TRP A 43 -5.89 7.69 -1.46
N SER A 44 -7.21 7.72 -1.27
CA SER A 44 -8.12 8.47 -2.14
C SER A 44 -7.82 9.97 -2.12
N HIS A 45 -7.53 10.54 -0.95
CA HIS A 45 -7.13 11.94 -0.82
C HIS A 45 -5.83 12.24 -1.56
N ALA A 46 -4.82 11.37 -1.47
CA ALA A 46 -3.59 11.52 -2.22
C ALA A 46 -3.85 11.45 -3.74
N ALA A 47 -4.60 10.47 -4.21
CA ALA A 47 -4.94 10.32 -5.63
C ALA A 47 -5.69 11.53 -6.20
N MET A 48 -6.63 12.10 -5.45
CA MET A 48 -7.36 13.31 -5.88
C MET A 48 -6.48 14.56 -5.94
N LYS A 49 -5.43 14.64 -5.12
CA LYS A 49 -4.51 15.77 -5.09
C LYS A 49 -3.50 15.73 -6.23
N HIS A 50 -3.08 14.53 -6.62
CA HIS A 50 -2.06 14.30 -7.65
C HIS A 50 -2.73 13.89 -8.97
N LEU A 51 -3.25 14.88 -9.70
CA LEU A 51 -3.96 14.68 -10.97
C LEU A 51 -3.06 14.03 -12.04
N PRO A 52 -3.61 13.25 -12.98
CA PRO A 52 -2.82 12.51 -13.96
C PRO A 52 -2.08 13.46 -14.91
N ARG A 53 -0.80 13.19 -15.18
CA ARG A 53 -0.04 13.87 -16.22
C ARG A 53 -0.46 13.31 -17.58
N MET A 54 -1.04 14.16 -18.43
CA MET A 54 -1.71 13.72 -19.65
C MET A 54 -0.78 13.10 -20.69
N ASP A 55 0.53 13.31 -20.61
CA ASP A 55 1.56 12.71 -21.44
C ASP A 55 2.05 11.34 -20.93
N VAL A 56 1.81 11.02 -19.65
CA VAL A 56 2.22 9.75 -19.04
C VAL A 56 1.12 8.70 -19.17
N ALA A 57 1.39 7.64 -19.94
CA ALA A 57 0.40 6.60 -20.22
C ALA A 57 -0.10 5.86 -18.97
N LEU A 58 0.78 5.65 -17.99
CA LEU A 58 0.43 4.98 -16.74
C LEU A 58 -0.54 5.83 -15.90
N ASP A 59 -0.29 7.13 -15.80
CA ASP A 59 -1.15 8.06 -15.07
C ASP A 59 -2.55 8.11 -15.69
N ARG A 60 -2.64 8.16 -17.03
CA ARG A 60 -3.94 8.09 -17.72
C ARG A 60 -4.69 6.80 -17.43
N LYS A 61 -3.98 5.67 -17.33
CA LYS A 61 -4.59 4.37 -17.00
C LYS A 61 -5.14 4.34 -15.58
N ASN A 62 -4.40 4.90 -14.62
CA ASN A 62 -4.76 4.87 -13.20
C ASN A 62 -5.72 6.00 -12.79
N GLY A 63 -5.75 7.10 -13.54
CA GLY A 63 -6.55 8.29 -13.23
C GLY A 63 -5.89 9.28 -12.26
N TYR A 64 -4.61 9.08 -11.93
CA TYR A 64 -3.82 9.93 -11.04
C TYR A 64 -2.31 9.81 -11.36
N ASP A 65 -1.50 10.76 -10.90
CA ASP A 65 -0.05 10.69 -10.95
C ASP A 65 0.47 9.71 -9.89
N LEU A 66 0.80 8.48 -10.31
CA LEU A 66 1.27 7.44 -9.41
C LEU A 66 2.57 7.83 -8.69
N ALA A 67 3.46 8.58 -9.34
CA ALA A 67 4.71 9.00 -8.71
C ALA A 67 4.44 10.03 -7.60
N GLY A 68 3.58 11.01 -7.87
CA GLY A 68 3.12 11.99 -6.88
C GLY A 68 2.44 11.35 -5.67
N VAL A 69 1.49 10.43 -5.93
CA VAL A 69 0.81 9.66 -4.88
C VAL A 69 1.81 8.83 -4.08
N SER A 70 2.71 8.11 -4.74
CA SER A 70 3.67 7.23 -4.07
C SER A 70 4.60 7.99 -3.14
N ARG A 71 5.05 9.19 -3.54
CA ARG A 71 5.88 10.06 -2.68
C ARG A 71 5.12 10.51 -1.44
N GLU A 72 3.88 10.96 -1.60
CA GLU A 72 3.06 11.41 -0.47
C GLU A 72 2.74 10.27 0.51
N ILE A 73 2.41 9.09 -0.03
CA ILE A 73 2.09 7.91 0.78
C ILE A 73 3.36 7.38 1.48
N SER A 74 4.49 7.34 0.78
CA SER A 74 5.78 6.94 1.35
C SER A 74 6.18 7.82 2.52
N ALA A 75 5.96 9.14 2.44
CA ALA A 75 6.29 10.05 3.53
C ALA A 75 5.50 9.77 4.83
N LYS A 76 4.28 9.25 4.72
CA LYS A 76 3.40 8.98 5.87
C LYS A 76 3.54 7.53 6.38
N TYR A 77 3.60 6.57 5.46
CA TYR A 77 3.49 5.14 5.74
C TYR A 77 4.75 4.34 5.41
N GLY A 78 5.81 4.99 4.94
CA GLY A 78 7.12 4.39 4.76
C GLY A 78 7.91 4.34 6.07
N ARG A 79 8.73 3.30 6.21
CA ARG A 79 9.69 3.11 7.30
C ARG A 79 11.03 2.67 6.74
N VAL A 80 12.11 3.08 7.40
CA VAL A 80 13.44 2.47 7.20
C VAL A 80 13.56 1.28 8.13
N LEU A 81 14.08 0.18 7.61
CA LEU A 81 14.35 -1.03 8.36
C LEU A 81 15.86 -1.11 8.63
N GLU A 82 16.22 -1.10 9.92
CA GLU A 82 17.59 -1.26 10.40
C GLU A 82 17.66 -2.52 11.26
N GLY A 83 18.05 -3.64 10.65
CA GLY A 83 17.91 -4.96 11.28
C GLY A 83 16.43 -5.30 11.47
N ASP A 84 16.02 -5.46 12.73
CA ASP A 84 14.62 -5.76 13.09
C ASP A 84 13.82 -4.51 13.53
N VAL A 85 14.44 -3.32 13.43
CA VAL A 85 13.82 -2.07 13.91
C VAL A 85 13.31 -1.26 12.72
N GLU A 86 12.01 -0.94 12.76
CA GLU A 86 11.38 -0.06 11.80
C GLU A 86 11.26 1.36 12.36
N THR A 87 11.87 2.31 11.65
CA THR A 87 11.87 3.71 12.06
C THR A 87 11.11 4.56 11.04
N GLN A 88 10.18 5.39 11.52
CA GLN A 88 9.55 6.40 10.69
C GLN A 88 10.53 7.56 10.49
N MET A 89 10.85 7.84 9.23
CA MET A 89 11.58 9.06 8.89
C MET A 89 10.65 10.28 8.99
N PRO A 90 11.19 11.45 9.36
CA PRO A 90 10.54 12.75 9.15
C PRO A 90 10.09 12.94 7.69
N ALA A 91 9.04 13.72 7.47
CA ALA A 91 8.48 13.93 6.14
C ALA A 91 9.45 14.67 5.21
N GLU A 92 10.26 15.57 5.75
CA GLU A 92 11.32 16.30 5.08
C GLU A 92 12.43 15.37 4.56
N ASP A 93 12.85 14.38 5.35
CA ASP A 93 13.88 13.43 4.96
C ASP A 93 13.40 12.53 3.80
N TRP A 94 12.09 12.26 3.73
CA TRP A 94 11.51 11.59 2.57
C TRP A 94 11.62 12.43 1.30
N VAL A 95 11.44 13.74 1.38
CA VAL A 95 11.61 14.62 0.22
C VAL A 95 13.03 14.50 -0.31
N ASP A 96 14.02 14.64 0.56
CA ASP A 96 15.44 14.53 0.19
C ASP A 96 15.78 13.12 -0.33
N PHE A 97 15.25 12.07 0.30
CA PHE A 97 15.41 10.69 -0.13
C PHE A 97 15.02 10.49 -1.61
N TRP A 98 13.86 11.00 -2.01
CA TRP A 98 13.38 10.90 -3.40
C TRP A 98 14.27 11.65 -4.42
N THR A 99 15.10 12.60 -3.97
CA THR A 99 16.04 13.32 -4.84
C THR A 99 17.37 12.59 -5.05
N VAL A 100 17.74 11.68 -4.14
CA VAL A 100 19.07 11.04 -4.14
C VAL A 100 19.06 9.57 -4.55
N ILE A 101 17.91 8.89 -4.48
CA ILE A 101 17.82 7.48 -4.88
C ILE A 101 17.95 7.31 -6.39
N ALA A 102 18.43 6.13 -6.79
CA ALA A 102 18.47 5.75 -8.19
C ALA A 102 17.05 5.68 -8.79
N PRO A 103 16.85 6.07 -10.06
CA PRO A 103 15.55 5.95 -10.73
C PRO A 103 14.99 4.53 -10.83
N ALA A 104 15.82 3.49 -10.70
CA ALA A 104 15.36 2.12 -10.60
C ALA A 104 14.66 1.86 -9.25
N SER A 105 15.31 2.20 -8.14
CA SER A 105 14.72 2.11 -6.79
C SER A 105 13.44 2.93 -6.66
N ALA A 106 13.38 4.12 -7.26
CA ALA A 106 12.16 4.93 -7.28
C ALA A 106 10.98 4.17 -7.91
N ARG A 107 11.22 3.49 -9.05
CA ARG A 107 10.20 2.69 -9.74
C ARG A 107 9.78 1.46 -8.93
N ASP A 108 10.72 0.81 -8.24
CA ASP A 108 10.42 -0.34 -7.38
C ASP A 108 9.55 0.07 -6.18
N ILE A 109 9.81 1.24 -5.59
CA ILE A 109 8.96 1.82 -4.55
C ILE A 109 7.57 2.14 -5.12
N GLU A 110 7.48 2.86 -6.23
CA GLU A 110 6.19 3.21 -6.87
C GLU A 110 5.37 1.96 -7.19
N ALA A 111 6.00 0.92 -7.74
CA ALA A 111 5.35 -0.36 -8.03
C ALA A 111 4.87 -1.06 -6.75
N SER A 112 5.68 -1.08 -5.70
CA SER A 112 5.32 -1.73 -4.44
C SER A 112 4.18 -1.00 -3.72
N VAL A 113 4.21 0.33 -3.72
CA VAL A 113 3.13 1.15 -3.17
C VAL A 113 1.84 0.92 -3.96
N TRP A 114 1.88 0.95 -5.30
CA TRP A 114 0.71 0.65 -6.13
C TRP A 114 0.16 -0.75 -5.87
N HIS A 115 1.02 -1.77 -5.85
CA HIS A 115 0.63 -3.16 -5.63
C HIS A 115 -0.10 -3.33 -4.29
N LEU A 116 0.45 -2.71 -3.24
CA LEU A 116 -0.11 -2.78 -1.90
C LEU A 116 -1.53 -2.19 -1.81
N HIS A 117 -1.82 -1.13 -2.55
CA HIS A 117 -3.08 -0.39 -2.42
C HIS A 117 -4.14 -0.81 -3.44
N GLU A 118 -3.74 -1.20 -4.64
CA GLU A 118 -4.67 -1.51 -5.74
C GLU A 118 -4.75 -3.03 -5.96
N PHE A 119 -3.61 -3.66 -6.24
CA PHE A 119 -3.58 -5.07 -6.62
C PHE A 119 -3.94 -6.00 -5.46
N ASP A 120 -3.27 -5.87 -4.32
CA ASP A 120 -3.51 -6.73 -3.16
C ASP A 120 -4.93 -6.53 -2.62
N ALA A 121 -5.43 -5.29 -2.64
CA ALA A 121 -6.80 -4.99 -2.22
C ALA A 121 -7.85 -5.65 -3.14
N GLU A 122 -7.62 -5.63 -4.46
CA GLU A 122 -8.47 -6.35 -5.41
C GLU A 122 -8.43 -7.87 -5.14
N ARG A 123 -7.24 -8.42 -4.91
CA ARG A 123 -7.03 -9.84 -4.61
C ARG A 123 -7.73 -10.28 -3.33
N GLU A 124 -7.70 -9.48 -2.28
CA GLU A 124 -8.44 -9.74 -1.04
C GLU A 124 -9.94 -9.89 -1.27
N ILE A 125 -10.52 -9.02 -2.11
CA ILE A 125 -11.94 -9.09 -2.49
C ILE A 125 -12.23 -10.36 -3.29
N GLU A 126 -11.38 -10.69 -4.27
CA GLU A 126 -11.53 -11.91 -5.06
C GLU A 126 -11.48 -13.18 -4.20
N ASP A 127 -10.55 -13.24 -3.27
CA ASP A 127 -10.36 -14.40 -2.41
C ASP A 127 -11.50 -14.51 -1.38
N ALA A 128 -12.00 -13.40 -0.85
CA ALA A 128 -13.22 -13.36 -0.05
C ALA A 128 -14.46 -13.84 -0.83
N LYS A 129 -14.59 -13.46 -2.11
CA LYS A 129 -15.65 -13.94 -3.02
C LYS A 129 -15.53 -15.45 -3.27
N LYS A 130 -14.33 -16.00 -3.41
CA LYS A 130 -14.12 -17.45 -3.57
C LYS A 130 -14.46 -18.21 -2.28
N ALA A 131 -14.07 -17.67 -1.13
CA ALA A 131 -14.34 -18.28 0.17
C ALA A 131 -15.84 -18.33 0.48
N SER A 132 -16.60 -17.28 0.16
CA SER A 132 -18.05 -17.23 0.41
C SER A 132 -18.83 -18.27 -0.41
N LYS A 133 -18.36 -18.62 -1.62
CA LYS A 133 -18.94 -19.67 -2.47
C LYS A 133 -18.70 -21.10 -1.97
N ARG A 134 -17.69 -21.32 -1.11
CA ARG A 134 -17.31 -22.66 -0.62
C ARG A 134 -18.04 -23.09 0.66
N ARG A 135 -18.91 -22.25 1.24
CA ARG A 135 -19.64 -22.58 2.46
C ARG A 135 -20.73 -23.62 2.16
N PRO A 136 -20.71 -24.84 2.74
CA PRO A 136 -21.74 -25.84 2.47
C PRO A 136 -23.07 -25.37 3.04
N VAL A 137 -24.14 -25.49 2.25
CA VAL A 137 -25.52 -25.32 2.71
C VAL A 137 -25.85 -26.49 3.64
N SER A 138 -25.47 -26.41 4.92
CA SER A 138 -26.03 -27.30 5.93
C SER A 138 -27.43 -26.82 6.30
N ARG A 139 -28.38 -27.06 5.38
CA ARG A 139 -29.80 -27.06 5.73
C ARG A 139 -30.00 -28.25 6.67
N LYS A 140 -29.99 -28.01 7.98
CA LYS A 140 -30.59 -28.91 8.97
C LYS A 140 -32.03 -29.20 8.52
N LYS A 141 -32.29 -30.40 8.04
CA LYS A 141 -33.65 -30.93 7.98
C LYS A 141 -34.03 -31.26 9.42
N SER A 142 -34.99 -30.50 9.93
CA SER A 142 -35.80 -30.85 11.09
C SER A 142 -36.46 -32.21 10.81
N GLY A 143 -36.31 -33.13 11.75
CA GLY A 143 -36.99 -34.42 11.84
C GLY A 143 -36.89 -34.88 13.27
#